data_AF-A0A435XXZ0-F1
#
_entry.id   AF-A0A435XXZ0-F1
#
_cell.length_a   1.000
_cell.length_b   1.000
_cell.length_c   1.000
_cell.angle_alpha   90.00
_cell.angle_beta   90.00
_cell.angle_gamma   90.00
#
_symmetry.space_group_name_H-M   'P 1'
#
loop_
_entity.id
_entity.type
_entity.pdbx_description
1 polymer ?
#
loop_
_entity_poly.entity_id
_entity_poly.type
_entity_poly.pdbx_seq_one_letter_code
_entity_poly.pdbx_strand_id
1 'polypeptide(L)' 'MTIGGDLYQFGPFRLDQVAGILYHGAEPTMLGQRAVSLLRLLLQNAGVPVSKDALVEAGWGKLAVADNNLTVQIAALRRV' A
#
# COMPACT_ATOMS: atom_id res chain seq x y z
N MET A 1 -5.83 -1.51 16.24
CA MET A 1 -5.81 -0.77 14.96
C MET A 1 -6.80 0.38 15.11
N THR A 2 -6.32 1.61 15.29
CA THR A 2 -7.19 2.78 15.36
C THR A 2 -7.46 3.24 13.94
N ILE A 3 -8.66 2.98 13.45
CA ILE A 3 -9.14 3.45 12.15
C ILE A 3 -9.84 4.79 12.38
N GLY A 4 -9.09 5.89 12.34
CA GLY A 4 -9.67 7.18 11.96
C GLY A 4 -9.84 7.12 10.44
N GLY A 5 -11.00 7.52 9.90
CA GLY A 5 -11.48 7.19 8.55
C GLY A 5 -10.52 7.38 7.36
N ASP A 6 -9.39 8.06 7.56
CA ASP A 6 -8.42 8.44 6.54
C ASP A 6 -6.95 8.11 6.87
N LEU A 7 -6.69 7.54 8.06
CA LEU A 7 -5.35 7.22 8.52
C LEU A 7 -5.27 5.77 9.01
N TYR A 8 -4.40 4.98 8.38
CA TYR A 8 -4.11 3.63 8.81
C TYR A 8 -2.79 3.60 9.57
N GLN A 9 -2.81 3.09 10.80
CA GLN A 9 -1.60 2.87 11.58
C GLN A 9 -1.30 1.38 11.72
N PHE A 10 -0.09 0.98 11.34
CA PHE A 10 0.40 -0.39 11.45
C PHE A 10 1.86 -0.39 11.92
N GLY A 11 2.09 -0.86 13.14
CA GLY A 11 3.42 -0.77 13.75
C GLY A 11 3.94 0.68 13.83
N PRO A 12 5.20 0.94 13.43
CA PRO A 12 5.78 2.29 13.39
C PRO A 12 5.32 3.12 12.18
N PHE A 13 4.50 2.55 11.30
CA PHE A 13 4.05 3.19 10.08
C PHE A 13 2.65 3.80 10.22
N ARG A 14 2.44 4.97 9.63
CA ARG A 14 1.13 5.61 9.47
C ARG A 14 0.92 5.98 8.02
N LEU A 15 -0.13 5.46 7.40
CA LEU A 15 -0.52 5.81 6.04
C LEU A 15 -1.68 6.79 6.09
N ASP A 16 -1.48 7.97 5.50
CA ASP A 16 -2.55 8.90 5.18
C ASP A 16 -3.03 8.62 3.74
N GLN A 17 -4.25 8.10 3.60
CA GLN A 17 -4.80 7.72 2.30
C GLN A 17 -5.23 8.94 1.47
N VAL A 18 -5.53 10.06 2.13
CA VAL A 18 -6.02 11.29 1.50
C VAL A 18 -4.84 12.10 0.98
N ALA A 19 -3.80 12.26 1.80
CA ALA A 19 -2.57 12.93 1.42
C ALA A 19 -1.66 12.04 0.55
N GLY A 20 -1.83 10.71 0.62
CA GLY A 20 -0.95 9.74 -0.03
C GLY A 20 0.45 9.73 0.57
N ILE A 21 0.55 9.89 1.88
CA ILE A 21 1.84 9.98 2.61
C ILE A 21 1.93 8.81 3.58
N LEU A 22 3.02 8.07 3.51
CA LEU A 22 3.41 7.07 4.49
C LEU A 22 4.44 7.67 5.44
N TYR A 23 4.07 7.80 6.70
CA TYR A 23 4.96 8.17 7.77
C TYR A 23 5.62 6.91 8.35
N HIS A 24 6.94 6.87 8.36
CA HIS A 24 7.71 5.90 9.13
C HIS A 24 8.27 6.63 10.37
N GLY A 25 7.59 6.48 11.51
CA GLY A 25 7.91 7.28 12.70
C GLY A 25 7.68 8.78 12.47
N ALA A 26 8.77 9.53 12.27
CA ALA A 26 8.75 10.97 11.98
C ALA A 26 9.05 11.31 10.51
N GLU A 27 9.42 10.33 9.68
CA GLU A 27 9.80 10.56 8.29
C GLU A 27 8.59 10.42 7.34
N PRO A 28 8.12 11.49 6.69
CA PRO A 28 7.09 11.41 5.68
C PRO A 28 7.67 10.94 4.34
N THR A 29 7.11 9.86 3.81
CA THR A 29 7.39 9.34 2.47
C THR A 29 6.17 9.53 1.59
N MET A 30 6.29 10.32 0.52
CA MET A 30 5.22 10.45 -0.46
C MET A 30 5.07 9.14 -1.24
N LEU A 31 3.88 8.54 -1.16
CA LEU A 31 3.53 7.38 -1.95
C LEU A 31 2.66 7.81 -3.13
N GLY A 32 2.96 7.27 -4.31
CA GLY A 32 2.04 7.42 -5.45
C GLY A 32 0.69 6.79 -5.13
N GLN A 33 -0.39 7.31 -5.72
CA GLN A 33 -1.77 6.78 -5.57
C GLN A 33 -1.87 5.25 -5.65
N ARG A 34 -1.09 4.62 -6.54
CA ARG A 34 -1.05 3.15 -6.69
C ARG A 34 -0.48 2.44 -5.46
N ALA A 35 0.61 2.98 -4.89
CA ALA A 35 1.23 2.42 -3.70
C ALA A 35 0.32 2.58 -2.47
N VAL A 36 -0.40 3.70 -2.37
CA VAL A 36 -1.43 3.92 -1.34
C VAL A 36 -2.55 2.90 -1.47
N SER A 37 -3.09 2.67 -2.68
CA SER A 37 -4.15 1.68 -2.90
C SER A 37 -3.71 0.25 -2.57
N LEU A 38 -2.48 -0.13 -2.93
CA LEU A 38 -1.89 -1.42 -2.57
C LEU A 38 -1.77 -1.60 -1.06
N LEU A 39 -1.17 -0.61 -0.37
CA LEU A 39 -1.02 -0.64 1.07
C LEU A 39 -2.37 -0.68 1.77
N ARG A 40 -3.36 0.09 1.30
CA ARG A 40 -4.73 0.05 1.82
C ARG A 40 -5.34 -1.34 1.71
N LEU A 41 -5.20 -2.02 0.57
CA LEU A 41 -5.71 -3.39 0.41
C LEU A 41 -5.01 -4.36 1.36
N LEU A 42 -3.68 -4.27 1.48
CA LEU A 42 -2.89 -5.09 2.39
C LEU A 42 -3.28 -4.87 3.85
N LEU A 43 -3.59 -3.62 4.22
CA LEU A 43 -4.02 -3.26 5.57
C LEU A 43 -5.45 -3.71 5.87
N GLN A 44 -6.35 -3.64 4.90
CA GLN A 44 -7.71 -4.17 5.03
C GLN A 44 -7.73 -5.69 5.15
N ASN A 45 -6.80 -6.37 4.48
CA ASN A 45 -6.62 -7.82 4.55
C ASN A 45 -5.46 -8.21 5.48
N ALA A 46 -5.10 -7.36 6.44
CA ALA A 46 -3.98 -7.63 7.35
C ALA A 46 -4.21 -8.95 8.10
N GLY A 47 -3.30 -9.90 7.91
CA GLY A 47 -3.39 -11.25 8.49
C GLY A 47 -3.96 -12.32 7.54
N VAL A 48 -4.40 -11.94 6.33
CA VAL A 48 -4.85 -12.86 5.28
C VAL A 48 -3.88 -12.76 4.09
N PRO A 49 -3.43 -13.89 3.51
CA PRO A 49 -2.63 -13.84 2.29
C PRO A 49 -3.44 -13.23 1.15
N VAL A 50 -2.99 -12.09 0.64
CA VAL A 50 -3.59 -11.41 -0.51
C VAL A 50 -2.99 -11.97 -1.79
N SER A 51 -3.83 -12.49 -2.67
CA SER A 51 -3.42 -13.02 -3.97
C SER A 51 -2.86 -11.93 -4.87
N LYS A 52 -1.96 -12.33 -5.78
CA LYS A 52 -1.33 -11.44 -6.76
C LYS A 52 -2.36 -10.66 -7.58
N ASP A 53 -3.43 -11.32 -8.03
CA ASP A 53 -4.54 -10.69 -8.75
C ASP A 53 -5.21 -9.58 -7.95
N ALA A 54 -5.46 -9.79 -6.66
CA ALA A 54 -6.07 -8.77 -5.80
C ALA A 54 -5.15 -7.55 -5.63
N LEU A 55 -3.83 -7.75 -5.53
CA LEU A 55 -2.86 -6.66 -5.52
C LEU A 55 -2.85 -5.88 -6.85
N VAL A 56 -2.84 -6.59 -7.98
CA VAL A 56 -2.92 -5.96 -9.30
C VAL A 56 -4.23 -5.17 -9.44
N GLU A 57 -5.35 -5.75 -9.01
CA GLU A 57 -6.67 -5.11 -9.06
C GLU A 57 -6.75 -3.86 -8.16
N ALA A 58 -6.15 -3.87 -6.97
CA ALA A 58 -6.14 -2.69 -6.10
C ALA A 58 -5.21 -1.58 -6.59
N GLY A 59 -4.03 -1.92 -7.13
CA GLY A 59 -3.04 -0.92 -7.58
C GLY A 59 -3.29 -0.39 -8.98
N TRP A 60 -3.86 -1.22 -9.86
CA TRP A 60 -4.00 -0.95 -11.29
C TRP A 60 -5.40 -1.23 -11.85
N GLY A 61 -6.34 -1.74 -11.03
CA GLY A 61 -7.68 -2.09 -11.49
C GLY A 61 -7.65 -3.23 -12.51
N LYS A 62 -8.45 -3.11 -13.57
CA LYS A 62 -8.51 -4.08 -14.69
C LYS A 62 -7.37 -3.93 -15.71
N LEU A 63 -6.35 -3.12 -15.44
CA LEU A 63 -5.20 -3.05 -16.35
C LEU A 63 -4.33 -4.29 -16.15
N ALA A 64 -4.23 -5.09 -17.21
CA ALA A 64 -3.30 -6.22 -17.31
C ALA A 64 -1.86 -5.71 -17.16
N VAL A 65 -1.35 -5.73 -15.93
CA VAL A 65 0.04 -5.43 -15.62
C VAL A 65 0.83 -6.72 -15.73
N ALA A 66 1.83 -6.72 -16.61
CA ALA A 66 2.78 -7.83 -16.71
C ALA A 66 3.42 -8.11 -15.35
N ASP A 67 3.51 -9.40 -14.98
CA ASP A 67 4.02 -9.92 -13.71
C ASP A 67 5.33 -9.28 -13.20
N ASN A 68 6.14 -8.74 -14.10
CA ASN A 68 7.42 -8.10 -13.83
C ASN A 68 7.29 -6.76 -13.10
N ASN A 69 6.22 -6.00 -13.31
CA ASN A 69 6.07 -4.68 -12.70
C ASN A 69 5.64 -4.77 -11.23
N LEU A 70 4.85 -5.79 -10.86
CA LEU A 70 4.42 -5.98 -9.47
C LEU A 70 5.61 -6.29 -8.55
N THR A 71 6.49 -7.19 -8.98
CA THR A 71 7.67 -7.58 -8.20
C THR A 71 8.63 -6.41 -8.00
N VAL A 72 8.82 -5.57 -9.02
CA VAL A 72 9.65 -4.36 -8.93
C VAL A 72 9.03 -3.32 -7.99
N GLN A 73 7.71 -3.11 -8.04
CA GLN A 73 7.03 -2.16 -7.15
C GLN A 73 7.02 -2.65 -5.69
N ILE A 74 6.81 -3.94 -5.44
CA ILE A 74 6.95 -4.52 -4.09
C ILE A 74 8.41 -4.43 -3.59
N ALA A 75 9.39 -4.69 -4.45
CA ALA A 75 10.79 -4.54 -4.08
C ALA A 75 11.17 -3.07 -3.78
N ALA A 76 10.60 -2.11 -4.51
CA ALA A 76 10.77 -0.69 -4.23
C ALA A 76 10.12 -0.29 -2.90
N LEU A 77 8.89 -0.76 -2.64
CA LEU A 77 8.18 -0.56 -1.37
C LEU A 77 8.91 -1.20 -0.16
N ARG A 78 9.64 -2.30 -0.36
CA ARG A 78 10.40 -2.98 0.69
C ARG A 78 11.78 -2.35 0.95
N ARG A 79 12.24 -1.46 0.06
CA ARG A 79 13.52 -0.75 0.17
C ARG A 79 13.42 0.60 0.89
N VAL A 80 12.20 1.06 1.14
CA VAL A 80 11.93 2.26 1.95
C VAL A 80 11.92 1.92 3.42
#